data_AF-W6Q7E6-F1
#
_entry.id   AF-W6Q7E6-F1
#
_cell.length_a   1.000
_cell.length_b   1.000
_cell.length_c   1.000
_cell.angle_alpha   90.00
_cell.angle_beta   90.00
_cell.angle_gamma   90.00
#
_symmetry.space_group_name_H-M   'P 1'
#
loop_
_entity.id
_entity.type
_entity.pdbx_description
1 polymer ?
#
loop_
_entity_poly.entity_id
_entity_poly.type
_entity_poly.pdbx_seq_one_letter_code
_entity_poly.pdbx_strand_id
1 'polypeptide(L)'
;MSDTINIQDMNAKMQALLEHLNSAFEAHPQCNPPNRHPTIYFLYDFVRNSHNRLQAVDPNKYAAGDNAAKVAVDEIDGRNMFANTLVNDTTGKLAMLTGGDPSNPVDFGPQIKAKALILIQ
;
A
#
# COMPACT_ATOMS: atom_id res chain seq x y z
N MET A 1 -0.98 -22.55 12.62
CA MET A 1 -0.86 -22.78 11.17
C MET A 1 -1.09 -21.43 10.53
N SER A 2 -0.05 -20.78 10.05
CA SER A 2 -0.23 -19.59 9.21
C SER A 2 -0.77 -20.07 7.87
N ASP A 3 -1.92 -19.56 7.44
CA ASP A 3 -2.42 -19.84 6.10
C ASP A 3 -1.35 -19.43 5.08
N THR A 4 -1.08 -20.31 4.12
CA THR A 4 -0.09 -20.01 3.10
C THR A 4 -0.64 -18.90 2.21
N ILE A 5 -0.05 -17.71 2.32
CA ILE A 5 -0.41 -16.56 1.50
C ILE A 5 -0.24 -16.91 0.01
N ASN A 6 -1.25 -16.63 -0.79
CA ASN A 6 -1.18 -16.78 -2.24
C ASN A 6 -0.52 -15.52 -2.85
N ILE A 7 0.73 -15.66 -3.30
CA ILE A 7 1.53 -14.56 -3.86
C ILE A 7 0.85 -13.94 -5.09
N GLN A 8 0.24 -14.75 -5.96
CA GLN A 8 -0.43 -14.27 -7.18
C GLN A 8 -1.65 -13.41 -6.84
N ASP A 9 -2.46 -13.86 -5.88
CA ASP A 9 -3.61 -13.11 -5.39
C ASP A 9 -3.18 -11.80 -4.70
N MET A 10 -2.19 -11.85 -3.81
CA MET A 10 -1.62 -10.66 -3.18
C MET A 10 -1.11 -9.66 -4.22
N ASN A 11 -0.39 -10.14 -5.25
CA ASN A 11 0.11 -9.32 -6.33
C ASN A 11 -1.03 -8.62 -7.09
N ALA A 12 -2.13 -9.33 -7.39
CA ALA A 12 -3.29 -8.75 -8.06
C ALA A 12 -3.98 -7.68 -7.20
N LYS A 13 -4.13 -7.92 -5.90
CA LYS A 13 -4.73 -6.96 -4.96
C LYS A 13 -3.89 -5.69 -4.83
N MET A 14 -2.55 -5.83 -4.73
CA MET A 14 -1.63 -4.68 -4.66
C MET A 14 -1.62 -3.86 -5.96
N GLN A 15 -1.61 -4.54 -7.11
CA GLN A 15 -1.73 -3.89 -8.42
C GLN A 15 -3.02 -3.06 -8.52
N ALA A 16 -4.16 -3.63 -8.11
CA ALA A 16 -5.45 -2.93 -8.14
C ALA A 16 -5.45 -1.69 -7.23
N LEU A 17 -4.83 -1.74 -6.05
CA LEU A 17 -4.69 -0.57 -5.18
C LEU A 17 -3.81 0.51 -5.83
N LEU A 18 -2.70 0.13 -6.47
CA LEU A 18 -1.79 1.06 -7.15
C LEU A 18 -2.46 1.81 -8.29
N GLU A 19 -3.29 1.15 -9.08
CA GLU A 19 -4.04 1.79 -10.17
C GLU A 19 -4.98 2.88 -9.65
N HIS A 20 -5.67 2.63 -8.53
CA HIS A 20 -6.56 3.61 -7.91
C HIS A 20 -5.79 4.74 -7.22
N LEU A 21 -4.66 4.45 -6.58
CA LEU A 21 -3.78 5.47 -6.01
C LEU A 21 -3.19 6.36 -7.10
N ASN A 22 -2.79 5.81 -8.24
CA ASN A 22 -2.30 6.59 -9.37
C ASN A 22 -3.41 7.49 -9.94
N SER A 23 -4.61 6.94 -10.13
CA SER A 23 -5.77 7.69 -10.63
C SER A 23 -6.15 8.83 -9.67
N ALA A 24 -6.17 8.57 -8.36
CA ALA A 24 -6.43 9.60 -7.35
C ALA A 24 -5.32 10.64 -7.29
N PHE A 25 -4.06 10.23 -7.45
CA PHE A 25 -2.93 11.14 -7.52
C PHE A 25 -3.04 12.08 -8.73
N GLU A 26 -3.34 11.57 -9.92
CA GLU A 26 -3.51 12.37 -11.14
C GLU A 26 -4.74 13.29 -11.07
N ALA A 27 -5.83 12.85 -10.44
CA ALA A 27 -7.06 13.65 -10.31
C ALA A 27 -6.99 14.72 -9.21
N HIS A 28 -6.04 14.65 -8.28
CA HIS A 28 -6.01 15.53 -7.12
C HIS A 28 -5.51 16.94 -7.48
N PRO A 29 -6.27 18.02 -7.19
CA PRO A 29 -5.88 19.39 -7.55
C PRO A 29 -4.51 19.82 -7.03
N GLN A 30 -4.11 19.28 -5.86
CA GLN A 30 -2.81 19.55 -5.22
C GLN A 30 -1.69 18.58 -5.63
N CYS A 31 -1.90 17.74 -6.65
CA CYS A 31 -0.88 16.87 -7.22
C CYS A 31 -0.41 17.33 -8.61
N ASN A 32 -0.90 18.48 -9.08
CA ASN A 32 -0.44 19.10 -10.32
C ASN A 32 0.97 19.70 -10.14
N PRO A 33 1.89 19.49 -11.10
CA PRO A 33 3.21 20.12 -11.05
C PRO A 33 3.13 21.64 -10.81
N PRO A 34 4.02 22.22 -9.98
CA PRO A 34 5.19 21.59 -9.33
C PRO A 34 4.88 20.88 -8.00
N ASN A 35 3.66 20.99 -7.47
CA ASN A 35 3.34 20.56 -6.11
C ASN A 35 2.73 19.16 -6.14
N ARG A 36 3.42 18.19 -5.53
CA ARG A 36 2.84 16.87 -5.25
C ARG A 36 2.29 16.89 -3.83
N HIS A 37 1.07 16.38 -3.64
CA HIS A 37 0.56 16.23 -2.28
C HIS A 37 1.42 15.20 -1.53
N PRO A 38 2.11 15.58 -0.43
CA PRO A 38 3.13 14.74 0.19
C PRO A 38 2.56 13.41 0.71
N THR A 39 1.41 13.46 1.39
CA THR A 39 0.72 12.29 1.96
C THR A 39 0.26 11.29 0.89
N ILE A 40 -0.34 11.77 -0.21
CA ILE A 40 -0.80 10.91 -1.32
C ILE A 40 0.42 10.27 -2.01
N TYR A 41 1.44 11.08 -2.28
CA TYR A 41 2.68 10.58 -2.90
C TYR A 41 3.37 9.53 -2.03
N PHE A 42 3.47 9.77 -0.71
CA PHE A 42 4.04 8.82 0.23
C PHE A 42 3.30 7.48 0.18
N LEU A 43 1.96 7.48 0.23
CA LEU A 43 1.19 6.24 0.21
C LEU A 43 1.37 5.50 -1.12
N TYR A 44 1.32 6.21 -2.24
CA TYR A 44 1.59 5.64 -3.56
C TYR A 44 2.98 4.98 -3.62
N ASP A 45 4.03 5.70 -3.20
CA ASP A 45 5.39 5.17 -3.21
C ASP A 45 5.57 4.01 -2.23
N PHE A 46 4.94 4.07 -1.06
CA PHE A 46 4.97 3.00 -0.06
C PHE A 46 4.38 1.70 -0.60
N VAL A 47 3.18 1.74 -1.20
CA VAL A 47 2.53 0.57 -1.80
C VAL A 47 3.33 0.07 -2.99
N ARG A 48 3.86 0.97 -3.83
CA ARG A 48 4.66 0.61 -5.01
C ARG A 48 5.95 -0.13 -4.61
N ASN A 49 6.66 0.36 -3.60
CA ASN A 49 7.85 -0.31 -3.09
C ASN A 49 7.53 -1.67 -2.46
N SER A 50 6.41 -1.80 -1.77
CA SER A 50 5.94 -3.09 -1.25
C SER A 50 5.65 -4.07 -2.38
N HIS A 51 5.01 -3.61 -3.46
CA HIS A 51 4.67 -4.43 -4.62
C HIS A 51 5.92 -4.89 -5.38
N ASN A 52 6.88 -3.99 -5.61
CA ASN A 52 8.18 -4.33 -6.21
C ASN A 52 8.93 -5.41 -5.39
N ARG A 53 8.84 -5.35 -4.06
CA ARG A 53 9.41 -6.38 -3.18
C ARG A 53 8.71 -7.73 -3.37
N LEU A 54 7.38 -7.74 -3.48
CA LEU A 54 6.62 -8.97 -3.75
C LEU A 54 7.02 -9.59 -5.09
N GLN A 55 7.18 -8.77 -6.14
CA GLN A 55 7.61 -9.24 -7.46
C GLN A 55 9.03 -9.83 -7.48
N ALA A 56 9.87 -9.47 -6.50
CA ALA A 56 11.19 -10.03 -6.33
C ALA A 56 11.20 -11.36 -5.56
N VAL A 57 10.08 -11.77 -4.94
CA VAL A 57 9.96 -13.07 -4.27
C VAL A 57 9.87 -14.17 -5.31
N ASP A 58 10.72 -15.20 -5.19
CA ASP A 58 10.61 -16.41 -6.00
C ASP A 58 9.45 -17.28 -5.49
N PRO A 59 8.36 -17.44 -6.28
CA PRO A 59 7.18 -18.18 -5.83
C PRO A 59 7.48 -19.67 -5.61
N ASN A 60 8.46 -20.25 -6.33
CA ASN A 60 8.83 -21.66 -6.16
C ASN A 60 9.56 -21.88 -4.84
N LYS A 61 10.42 -20.93 -4.44
CA LYS A 61 11.10 -20.99 -3.14
C LYS A 61 10.12 -20.81 -1.99
N TYR A 62 9.17 -19.89 -2.12
CA TYR A 62 8.12 -19.71 -1.13
C TYR A 62 7.26 -20.98 -0.99
N ALA A 63 6.83 -21.57 -2.10
CA ALA A 63 6.07 -22.84 -2.11
C ALA A 63 6.87 -24.02 -1.53
N ALA A 64 8.19 -24.05 -1.75
CA ALA A 64 9.10 -25.02 -1.14
C ALA A 64 9.39 -24.77 0.35
N GLY A 65 8.86 -23.67 0.91
CA GLY A 65 8.97 -23.33 2.31
C GLY A 65 10.29 -22.68 2.72
N ASP A 66 11.03 -22.10 1.77
CA ASP A 66 12.26 -21.34 2.03
C ASP A 66 12.04 -20.21 3.05
N ASN A 67 12.91 -20.11 4.04
CA ASN A 67 12.76 -19.15 5.13
C ASN A 67 12.89 -17.70 4.68
N ALA A 68 13.80 -17.40 3.74
CA ALA A 68 13.98 -16.03 3.26
C ALA A 68 12.76 -15.58 2.45
N ALA A 69 12.22 -16.47 1.61
CA ALA A 69 11.00 -16.20 0.87
C ALA A 69 9.79 -16.00 1.80
N LYS A 70 9.66 -16.80 2.87
CA LYS A 70 8.60 -16.63 3.88
C LYS A 70 8.71 -15.29 4.60
N VAL A 71 9.90 -14.95 5.11
CA VAL A 71 10.13 -13.67 5.79
C VAL A 71 9.78 -12.49 4.88
N ALA A 72 10.17 -12.56 3.60
CA ALA A 72 9.83 -11.50 2.64
C ALA A 72 8.31 -11.36 2.46
N VAL A 73 7.57 -12.47 2.33
CA VAL A 73 6.11 -12.45 2.18
C VAL A 73 5.43 -11.94 3.46
N ASP A 74 5.87 -12.39 4.64
CA ASP A 74 5.34 -11.92 5.92
C ASP A 74 5.58 -10.41 6.13
N GLU A 75 6.74 -9.91 5.71
CA GLU A 75 7.02 -8.46 5.71
C GLU A 75 6.07 -7.69 4.80
N ILE A 76 5.76 -8.22 3.61
CA ILE A 76 4.84 -7.58 2.66
C ILE A 76 3.41 -7.60 3.21
N ASP A 77 3.00 -8.69 3.84
CA ASP A 77 1.71 -8.79 4.53
C ASP A 77 1.57 -7.74 5.64
N GLY A 78 2.59 -7.60 6.49
CA GLY A 78 2.64 -6.55 7.51
C GLY A 78 2.59 -5.13 6.91
N ARG A 79 3.24 -4.91 5.76
CA ARG A 79 3.16 -3.64 5.03
C ARG A 79 1.78 -3.39 4.43
N ASN A 80 1.07 -4.42 3.99
CA ASN A 80 -0.31 -4.33 3.53
C ASN A 80 -1.27 -3.95 4.66
N MET A 81 -1.11 -4.55 5.85
CA MET A 81 -1.85 -4.13 7.05
C MET A 81 -1.58 -2.67 7.41
N PHE A 82 -0.31 -2.25 7.32
CA PHE A 82 0.05 -0.87 7.60
C PHE A 82 -0.53 0.09 6.55
N ALA A 83 -0.49 -0.25 5.26
CA ALA A 83 -1.13 0.54 4.19
C ALA A 83 -2.63 0.74 4.45
N ASN A 84 -3.34 -0.30 4.89
CA ASN A 84 -4.74 -0.17 5.29
C ASN A 84 -4.93 0.76 6.49
N THR A 85 -4.02 0.72 7.47
CA THR A 85 -4.05 1.67 8.60
C THR A 85 -3.83 3.11 8.12
N LEU A 86 -2.87 3.33 7.23
CA LEU A 86 -2.52 4.64 6.68
C LEU A 86 -3.66 5.28 5.88
N VAL A 87 -4.32 4.50 5.02
CA VAL A 87 -5.48 4.96 4.23
C VAL A 87 -6.67 5.37 5.11
N ASN A 88 -6.75 4.80 6.32
CA ASN A 88 -7.81 5.07 7.28
C ASN A 88 -7.38 6.02 8.41
N ASP A 89 -6.19 6.64 8.34
CA ASP A 89 -5.76 7.59 9.36
C ASP A 89 -6.63 8.85 9.34
N THR A 90 -7.43 9.03 10.38
CA THR A 90 -8.22 10.24 10.63
C THR A 90 -7.59 11.14 11.69
N THR A 91 -6.46 10.72 12.28
CA THR A 91 -5.83 11.43 13.40
C THR A 91 -4.91 12.57 12.95
N GLY A 92 -4.57 12.64 11.67
CA GLY A 92 -3.63 13.62 11.11
C GLY A 92 -2.15 13.26 11.33
N LYS A 93 -1.85 12.14 11.99
CA LYS A 93 -0.47 11.68 12.22
C LYS A 93 0.25 11.38 10.91
N LEU A 94 -0.43 10.78 9.94
CA LEU A 94 0.16 10.50 8.63
C LEU A 94 0.48 11.79 7.89
N ALA A 95 -0.43 12.77 7.92
CA ALA A 95 -0.17 14.09 7.36
C ALA A 95 1.06 14.71 8.01
N MET A 96 1.16 14.72 9.34
CA MET A 96 2.33 15.23 10.07
C MET A 96 3.64 14.52 9.68
N LEU A 97 3.65 13.18 9.59
CA LEU A 97 4.83 12.39 9.23
C LEU A 97 5.29 12.61 7.79
N THR A 98 4.38 13.00 6.91
CA THR A 98 4.65 13.22 5.49
C THR A 98 4.89 14.69 5.15
N GLY A 99 4.73 15.60 6.11
CA GLY A 99 4.83 17.05 5.88
C GLY A 99 3.57 17.68 5.28
N GLY A 100 2.42 17.00 5.40
CA GLY A 100 1.09 17.56 5.12
C GLY A 100 0.47 18.28 6.33
N ASP A 101 -0.67 18.90 6.12
CA ASP A 101 -1.43 19.61 7.16
C ASP A 101 -2.25 18.63 8.02
N PRO A 102 -1.93 18.45 9.32
CA PRO A 102 -2.65 17.53 10.19
C PRO A 102 -4.07 17.99 10.53
N SER A 103 -4.41 19.28 10.33
CA SER A 103 -5.76 19.80 10.52
C SER A 103 -6.70 19.50 9.34
N ASN A 104 -6.13 19.10 8.20
CA ASN A 104 -6.84 18.73 6.99
C ASN A 104 -6.26 17.44 6.38
N PRO A 105 -6.39 16.29 7.07
CA PRO A 105 -5.87 15.03 6.57
C PRO A 105 -6.56 14.62 5.26
N VAL A 106 -5.80 13.95 4.39
CA VAL A 106 -6.33 13.46 3.11
C VAL A 106 -7.41 12.41 3.35
N ASP A 107 -8.58 12.62 2.74
CA ASP A 107 -9.54 11.54 2.54
C ASP A 107 -9.28 10.85 1.20
N PHE A 108 -8.78 9.61 1.26
CA PHE A 108 -8.54 8.78 0.08
C PHE A 108 -9.84 8.24 -0.57
N GLY A 109 -11.00 8.49 0.05
CA GLY A 109 -12.29 8.10 -0.47
C GLY A 109 -12.58 6.59 -0.38
N PRO A 110 -13.84 6.19 -0.67
CA PRO A 110 -14.32 4.85 -0.39
C PRO A 110 -13.67 3.76 -1.26
N GLN A 111 -13.27 4.08 -2.49
CA GLN A 111 -12.68 3.09 -3.40
C GLN A 111 -11.29 2.64 -2.95
N ILE A 112 -10.41 3.58 -2.57
CA ILE A 112 -9.06 3.27 -2.07
C ILE A 112 -9.16 2.56 -0.72
N LYS A 113 -10.05 3.02 0.17
CA LYS A 113 -10.34 2.34 1.45
C LYS A 113 -10.78 0.89 1.26
N ALA A 114 -11.70 0.63 0.32
CA ALA A 114 -12.14 -0.74 0.02
C ALA A 114 -11.01 -1.62 -0.54
N LYS A 115 -10.16 -1.08 -1.42
CA LYS A 115 -9.02 -1.81 -1.99
C LYS A 115 -7.93 -2.09 -0.94
N ALA A 116 -7.67 -1.15 -0.04
CA ALA A 116 -6.75 -1.35 1.07
C ALA A 116 -7.27 -2.41 2.06
N LEU A 117 -8.58 -2.45 2.31
CA LEU A 117 -9.20 -3.49 3.13
C LEU A 117 -9.06 -4.89 2.49
N ILE A 118 -9.20 -4.99 1.16
CA ILE A 118 -9.01 -6.26 0.43
C ILE A 118 -7.58 -6.80 0.58
N LEU A 119 -6.57 -5.95 0.82
CA LEU A 119 -5.19 -6.40 1.02
C LEU A 119 -4.99 -7.25 2.28
N ILE A 120 -5.88 -7.13 3.26
CA ILE A 120 -5.76 -7.79 4.57
C ILE A 120 -6.78 -8.94 4.74
N GLN A 121 -7.41 -9.36 3.65
CA GLN A 121 -8.40 -10.43 3.56
C GLN A 121 -7.87 -11.52 2.62
#